data_AF-A0A1Y3B7C5-F1
#
_entry.id   AF-A0A1Y3B7C5-F1
#
_cell.length_a   1.000
_cell.length_b   1.000
_cell.length_c   1.000
_cell.angle_alpha   90.00
_cell.angle_beta   90.00
_cell.angle_gamma   90.00
#
_symmetry.space_group_name_H-M   'P 1'
#
loop_
_entity.id
_entity.type
_entity.pdbx_description
1 polymer ?
#
loop_
_entity_poly.entity_id
_entity_poly.type
_entity_poly.pdbx_seq_one_letter_code
_entity_poly.pdbx_strand_id
1 'polypeptide(L)'
;LSCAGKTSISFAVEEFLTRHQIHAYALDGDNIRYGLNSDLGFSEQDRTENIRRIAEVARLFADSGTITLASFISPFSKDRKRAREIHEKDSIAFIECFVDTPLEVCEKRDIKGLYKKARAGQIQGFTGINQNYERPENPDLVLKASEDTIDQCVQKVIDLLIKRVSLFINENDKPNELLRASRLPSINISKVDLQWIQVLSEGWATPLKGFMRETEYLQCINFGMLVNGKWHNQTIPITLAITNEQKSNLTLIENGGDSKCNGLDKHEQEEAIKKSVVLKYNDKIIAILDDYEIFAHRKEERAASVFKTTNNGHPSIRMIMDSGDWLIGGQL
;
A
#
# COMPACT_ATOMS: atom_id res chain seq x y z
N LEU A 1 -11.95 -7.75 -22.09
CA LEU A 1 -12.19 -7.66 -23.56
C LEU A 1 -11.84 -6.27 -24.13
N SER A 2 -11.81 -6.11 -25.46
CA SER A 2 -11.79 -4.77 -26.10
C SER A 2 -13.10 -4.04 -25.80
N CYS A 3 -13.10 -2.70 -25.72
CA CYS A 3 -14.30 -1.90 -25.37
C CYS A 3 -14.99 -2.21 -24.00
N ALA A 4 -14.34 -2.98 -23.12
CA ALA A 4 -14.87 -3.29 -21.80
C ALA A 4 -14.88 -2.08 -20.84
N GLY A 5 -14.03 -1.07 -21.07
CA GLY A 5 -13.96 0.14 -20.23
C GLY A 5 -12.62 0.38 -19.52
N LYS A 6 -11.60 -0.45 -19.77
CA LYS A 6 -10.26 -0.37 -19.15
C LYS A 6 -9.63 1.03 -19.23
N THR A 7 -9.52 1.61 -20.43
CA THR A 7 -8.94 2.95 -20.61
C THR A 7 -9.73 4.03 -19.87
N SER A 8 -11.07 4.01 -19.99
CA SER A 8 -11.94 4.99 -19.31
C SER A 8 -11.82 4.94 -17.79
N ILE A 9 -11.80 3.73 -17.21
CA ILE A 9 -11.62 3.54 -15.77
C ILE A 9 -10.21 3.97 -15.35
N SER A 10 -9.17 3.56 -16.09
CA SER A 10 -7.78 3.90 -15.79
C SER A 10 -7.55 5.41 -15.75
N PHE A 11 -8.03 6.15 -16.75
CA PHE A 11 -7.86 7.61 -16.79
C PHE A 11 -8.68 8.30 -15.71
N ALA A 12 -9.89 7.82 -15.39
CA ALA A 12 -10.68 8.37 -14.30
C ALA A 12 -10.04 8.12 -12.93
N VAL A 13 -9.42 6.95 -12.71
CA VAL A 13 -8.63 6.66 -11.50
C VAL A 13 -7.38 7.53 -11.44
N GLU A 14 -6.65 7.67 -12.55
CA GLU A 14 -5.47 8.55 -12.65
C GLU A 14 -5.83 10.01 -12.31
N GLU A 15 -6.92 10.52 -12.88
CA GLU A 15 -7.42 11.86 -12.60
C GLU A 15 -7.80 12.02 -11.13
N PHE A 16 -8.49 11.03 -10.54
CA PHE A 16 -8.82 11.04 -9.12
C PHE A 16 -7.55 11.12 -8.26
N LEU A 17 -6.58 10.24 -8.49
CA LEU A 17 -5.33 10.18 -7.71
C LEU A 17 -4.53 11.50 -7.85
N THR A 18 -4.41 12.01 -9.07
CA THR A 18 -3.68 13.26 -9.36
C THR A 18 -4.33 14.47 -8.68
N ARG A 19 -5.68 14.55 -8.67
CA ARG A 19 -6.41 15.61 -7.94
C ARG A 19 -6.17 15.55 -6.43
N HIS A 20 -5.86 14.37 -5.90
CA HIS A 20 -5.51 14.16 -4.49
C HIS A 20 -3.99 14.17 -4.25
N GLN A 21 -3.20 14.68 -5.20
CA GLN A 21 -1.73 14.80 -5.11
C GLN A 21 -1.01 13.45 -4.95
N ILE A 22 -1.64 12.35 -5.36
CA ILE A 22 -1.03 11.02 -5.42
C ILE A 22 -0.51 10.81 -6.85
N HIS A 23 0.79 10.56 -6.97
CA HIS A 23 1.42 10.32 -8.27
C HIS A 23 0.92 9.00 -8.89
N ALA A 24 0.28 9.10 -10.04
CA ALA A 24 -0.18 7.97 -10.83
C ALA A 24 0.19 8.14 -12.30
N TYR A 25 0.36 7.02 -13.01
CA TYR A 25 0.63 7.03 -14.44
C TYR A 25 -0.08 5.88 -15.15
N ALA A 26 -0.88 6.20 -16.17
CA ALA A 26 -1.60 5.22 -16.97
C ALA A 26 -0.76 4.72 -18.16
N LEU A 27 -0.45 3.42 -18.15
CA LEU A 27 0.10 2.70 -19.29
C LEU A 27 -1.07 2.13 -20.11
N ASP A 28 -1.34 2.72 -21.28
CA ASP A 28 -2.33 2.21 -22.23
C ASP A 28 -1.69 1.80 -23.57
N GLY A 29 -2.45 1.04 -24.36
CA GLY A 29 -2.10 0.67 -25.72
C GLY A 29 -1.75 1.87 -26.59
N ASP A 30 -2.41 3.01 -26.41
CA ASP A 30 -2.13 4.18 -27.24
C ASP A 30 -0.75 4.83 -26.90
N ASN A 31 -0.24 4.67 -25.66
CA ASN A 31 1.04 5.26 -25.24
C ASN A 31 2.22 4.29 -25.47
N ILE A 32 2.01 2.99 -25.23
CA ILE A 32 3.07 1.98 -25.31
C ILE A 32 3.26 1.44 -26.73
N ARG A 33 2.17 1.28 -27.50
CA ARG A 33 2.20 0.56 -28.77
C ARG A 33 2.92 1.30 -29.89
N TYR A 34 2.90 2.62 -29.88
CA TYR A 34 3.60 3.43 -30.88
C TYR A 34 5.03 3.80 -30.47
N GLY A 35 5.44 3.46 -29.24
CA GLY A 35 6.78 3.69 -28.71
C GLY A 35 7.47 2.37 -28.39
N LEU A 36 7.53 2.01 -27.10
CA LEU A 36 8.28 0.85 -26.59
C LEU A 36 7.95 -0.48 -27.29
N ASN A 37 6.70 -0.66 -27.73
CA ASN A 37 6.22 -1.90 -28.34
C ASN A 37 5.87 -1.71 -29.84
N SER A 38 6.49 -0.74 -30.52
CA SER A 38 6.23 -0.48 -31.94
C SER A 38 6.72 -1.58 -32.88
N ASP A 39 7.66 -2.40 -32.42
CA ASP A 39 8.21 -3.56 -33.12
C ASP A 39 7.33 -4.82 -33.01
N LEU A 40 6.30 -4.81 -32.14
CA LEU A 40 5.48 -5.97 -31.86
C LEU A 40 4.19 -6.01 -32.70
N GLY A 41 3.96 -7.15 -33.35
CA GLY A 41 2.78 -7.43 -34.14
C GLY A 41 1.57 -7.89 -33.30
N PHE A 42 0.79 -8.81 -33.88
CA PHE A 42 -0.43 -9.36 -33.27
C PHE A 42 -0.36 -10.87 -33.05
N SER A 43 0.80 -11.50 -33.30
CA SER A 43 1.03 -12.94 -33.05
C SER A 43 0.91 -13.26 -31.55
N GLU A 44 0.76 -14.53 -31.20
CA GLU A 44 0.73 -14.93 -29.78
C GLU A 44 2.05 -14.59 -29.08
N GLN A 45 3.19 -14.81 -29.75
CA GLN A 45 4.50 -14.45 -29.20
C GLN A 45 4.62 -12.94 -28.96
N ASP A 46 4.21 -12.12 -29.92
CA ASP A 46 4.26 -10.66 -29.78
C ASP A 46 3.35 -10.16 -28.66
N ARG A 47 2.19 -10.77 -28.46
CA ARG A 47 1.28 -10.42 -27.35
C ARG A 47 1.88 -10.77 -25.99
N THR A 48 2.49 -11.95 -25.91
CA THR A 48 3.19 -12.41 -24.70
C THR A 48 4.32 -11.43 -24.36
N GLU A 49 5.13 -11.05 -25.35
CA GLU A 49 6.23 -10.09 -25.16
C GLU A 49 5.73 -8.68 -24.86
N ASN A 50 4.63 -8.25 -25.47
CA ASN A 50 3.99 -6.96 -25.20
C ASN A 50 3.62 -6.87 -23.71
N ILE A 51 2.91 -7.87 -23.17
CA ILE A 51 2.53 -7.90 -21.76
C ILE A 51 3.75 -8.01 -20.84
N ARG A 52 4.78 -8.79 -21.22
CA ARG A 52 6.03 -8.88 -20.45
C ARG A 52 6.72 -7.52 -20.33
N ARG A 53 6.90 -6.79 -21.44
CA ARG A 53 7.52 -5.44 -21.45
C ARG A 53 6.72 -4.46 -20.59
N ILE A 54 5.39 -4.48 -20.72
CA ILE A 54 4.51 -3.63 -19.92
C ILE A 54 4.64 -3.95 -18.44
N ALA A 55 4.70 -5.23 -18.06
CA ALA A 55 4.84 -5.64 -16.66
C ALA A 55 6.17 -5.15 -16.06
N GLU A 56 7.28 -5.23 -16.79
CA GLU A 56 8.58 -4.71 -16.35
C GLU A 56 8.58 -3.19 -16.19
N VAL A 57 7.94 -2.47 -17.13
CA VAL A 57 7.81 -1.01 -17.04
C VAL A 57 6.91 -0.63 -15.87
N ALA A 58 5.77 -1.29 -15.70
CA ALA A 58 4.87 -1.07 -14.57
C ALA A 58 5.59 -1.29 -13.23
N ARG A 59 6.42 -2.33 -13.14
CA ARG A 59 7.27 -2.58 -11.99
C ARG A 59 8.24 -1.41 -11.73
N LEU A 60 8.91 -0.89 -12.76
CA LEU A 60 9.85 0.24 -12.62
C LEU A 60 9.16 1.53 -12.14
N PHE A 61 7.97 1.83 -12.64
CA PHE A 61 7.19 2.98 -12.16
C PHE A 61 6.67 2.77 -10.73
N ALA A 62 6.23 1.56 -10.39
CA ALA A 62 5.84 1.26 -9.02
C ALA A 62 7.02 1.33 -8.04
N ASP A 63 8.20 0.87 -8.46
CA ASP A 63 9.45 0.98 -7.70
C ASP A 63 9.89 2.43 -7.47
N SER A 64 9.54 3.35 -8.39
CA SER A 64 9.79 4.78 -8.23
C SER A 64 8.76 5.51 -7.35
N GLY A 65 7.80 4.78 -6.78
CA GLY A 65 6.73 5.33 -5.92
C GLY A 65 5.50 5.83 -6.67
N THR A 66 5.35 5.48 -7.95
CA THR A 66 4.18 5.88 -8.78
C THR A 66 3.13 4.77 -8.83
N ILE A 67 1.86 5.09 -8.60
CA ILE A 67 0.76 4.16 -8.84
C ILE A 67 0.62 3.95 -10.34
N THR A 68 0.96 2.76 -10.82
CA THR A 68 0.94 2.47 -12.26
C THR A 68 -0.33 1.74 -12.65
N LEU A 69 -1.09 2.31 -13.59
CA LEU A 69 -2.36 1.76 -14.06
C LEU A 69 -2.17 1.16 -15.46
N ALA A 70 -2.15 -0.16 -15.58
CA ALA A 70 -1.94 -0.85 -16.85
C ALA A 70 -3.26 -1.29 -17.51
N SER A 71 -3.71 -0.58 -18.56
CA SER A 71 -5.04 -0.78 -19.17
C SER A 71 -5.07 -1.67 -20.42
N PHE A 72 -4.32 -2.78 -20.43
CA PHE A 72 -4.14 -3.62 -21.61
C PHE A 72 -5.15 -4.77 -21.73
N ILE A 73 -5.28 -5.32 -22.94
CA ILE A 73 -5.93 -6.63 -23.13
C ILE A 73 -4.87 -7.71 -22.86
N SER A 74 -4.95 -8.35 -21.69
CA SER A 74 -4.10 -9.45 -21.25
C SER A 74 -4.91 -10.75 -21.21
N PRO A 75 -5.13 -11.41 -22.37
CA PRO A 75 -6.11 -12.48 -22.50
C PRO A 75 -5.68 -13.79 -21.83
N PHE A 76 -4.38 -14.03 -21.68
CA PHE A 76 -3.84 -15.29 -21.16
C PHE A 76 -3.54 -15.18 -19.67
N SER A 77 -3.99 -16.16 -18.90
CA SER A 77 -3.77 -16.27 -17.46
C SER A 77 -2.27 -16.38 -17.14
N LYS A 78 -1.52 -17.12 -17.96
CA LYS A 78 -0.05 -17.27 -17.83
C LYS A 78 0.67 -15.92 -17.80
N ASP A 79 0.25 -14.97 -18.64
CA ASP A 79 0.91 -13.67 -18.76
C ASP A 79 0.57 -12.75 -17.60
N ARG A 80 -0.69 -12.79 -17.13
CA ARG A 80 -1.11 -12.04 -15.93
C ARG A 80 -0.43 -12.56 -14.67
N LYS A 81 -0.32 -13.89 -14.54
CA LYS A 81 0.42 -14.52 -13.43
C LYS A 81 1.89 -14.11 -13.46
N ARG A 82 2.53 -14.16 -14.62
CA ARG A 82 3.92 -13.69 -14.77
C ARG A 82 4.08 -12.21 -14.40
N ALA A 83 3.14 -11.35 -14.81
CA ALA A 83 3.17 -9.94 -14.44
C ALA A 83 3.09 -9.74 -12.92
N ARG A 84 2.23 -10.51 -12.23
CA ARG A 84 2.14 -10.54 -10.77
C ARG A 84 3.46 -11.01 -10.13
N GLU A 85 4.02 -12.13 -10.59
CA GLU A 85 5.28 -12.68 -10.10
C GLU A 85 6.45 -11.69 -10.23
N ILE A 86 6.51 -10.91 -11.32
CA ILE A 86 7.51 -9.85 -11.55
C ILE A 86 7.46 -8.77 -10.45
N HIS A 87 6.26 -8.40 -10.00
CA HIS A 87 6.09 -7.39 -8.95
C HIS A 87 6.33 -7.98 -7.56
N GLU A 88 5.76 -9.16 -7.28
CA GLU A 88 5.90 -9.84 -5.99
C GLU A 88 7.35 -10.18 -5.66
N LYS A 89 8.16 -10.55 -6.67
CA LYS A 89 9.59 -10.80 -6.51
C LYS A 89 10.33 -9.62 -5.87
N ASP A 90 9.90 -8.40 -6.18
CA ASP A 90 10.51 -7.16 -5.69
C ASP A 90 9.72 -6.53 -4.53
N SER A 91 8.81 -7.30 -3.91
CA SER A 91 7.90 -6.84 -2.85
C SER A 91 7.06 -5.62 -3.23
N ILE A 92 6.73 -5.49 -4.52
CA ILE A 92 5.86 -4.45 -5.04
C ILE A 92 4.44 -4.98 -5.10
N ALA A 93 3.48 -4.23 -4.56
CA ALA A 93 2.08 -4.61 -4.59
C ALA A 93 1.56 -4.70 -6.03
N PHE A 94 0.87 -5.80 -6.34
CA PHE A 94 0.18 -6.01 -7.62
C PHE A 94 -1.31 -6.23 -7.37
N ILE A 95 -2.14 -5.56 -8.17
CA ILE A 95 -3.61 -5.62 -8.08
C ILE A 95 -4.18 -5.97 -9.46
N GLU A 96 -4.80 -7.14 -9.58
CA GLU A 96 -5.49 -7.58 -10.79
C GLU A 96 -6.96 -7.13 -10.77
N CYS A 97 -7.25 -6.05 -11.47
CA CYS A 97 -8.61 -5.57 -11.69
C CYS A 97 -9.22 -6.19 -12.95
N PHE A 98 -10.15 -7.14 -12.78
CA PHE A 98 -10.90 -7.71 -13.88
C PHE A 98 -12.08 -6.81 -14.28
N VAL A 99 -11.94 -6.09 -15.39
CA VAL A 99 -13.06 -5.37 -16.02
C VAL A 99 -13.94 -6.36 -16.78
N ASP A 100 -14.97 -6.85 -16.09
CA ASP A 100 -15.92 -7.82 -16.60
C ASP A 100 -17.06 -7.09 -17.32
N THR A 101 -17.14 -7.29 -18.63
CA THR A 101 -18.19 -6.72 -19.47
C THR A 101 -18.53 -7.77 -20.52
N PRO A 102 -19.81 -8.13 -20.68
CA PRO A 102 -20.22 -9.12 -21.67
C PRO A 102 -19.75 -8.77 -23.08
N LEU A 103 -19.47 -9.81 -23.89
CA LEU A 103 -19.00 -9.63 -25.25
C LEU A 103 -20.01 -8.87 -26.10
N GLU A 104 -21.31 -9.14 -25.94
CA GLU A 104 -22.35 -8.47 -26.72
C GLU A 104 -22.38 -6.95 -26.44
N VAL A 105 -22.14 -6.55 -25.19
CA VAL A 105 -22.05 -5.14 -24.80
C VAL A 105 -20.79 -4.50 -25.41
N CYS A 106 -19.66 -5.21 -25.39
CA CYS A 106 -18.42 -4.74 -26.01
C CYS A 106 -18.55 -4.57 -27.54
N GLU A 107 -19.19 -5.53 -28.21
CA GLU A 107 -19.50 -5.49 -29.64
C GLU A 107 -20.48 -4.36 -29.99
N LYS A 108 -21.47 -4.09 -29.14
CA LYS A 108 -22.40 -2.97 -29.33
C LYS A 108 -21.70 -1.61 -29.22
N ARG A 109 -20.70 -1.48 -28.34
CA ARG A 109 -19.94 -0.24 -28.14
C ARG A 109 -19.02 0.06 -29.33
N ASP A 110 -18.33 -0.94 -29.86
CA ASP A 110 -17.37 -0.91 -30.99
C ASP A 110 -16.72 0.46 -31.30
N ILE A 111 -16.15 1.09 -30.27
CA ILE A 111 -15.72 2.50 -30.29
C ILE A 111 -14.68 2.76 -31.40
N LYS A 112 -13.79 1.79 -31.62
CA LYS A 112 -12.70 1.86 -32.62
C LYS A 112 -13.04 1.11 -33.92
N GLY A 113 -14.27 0.61 -34.09
CA GLY A 113 -14.70 -0.17 -35.26
C GLY A 113 -13.98 -1.51 -35.45
N LEU A 114 -13.35 -2.03 -34.38
CA LEU A 114 -12.49 -3.21 -34.43
C LEU A 114 -13.30 -4.50 -34.47
N TYR A 115 -14.47 -4.55 -33.82
CA TYR A 115 -15.33 -5.72 -33.83
C TYR A 115 -15.93 -5.96 -35.21
N LYS A 116 -16.39 -4.90 -35.89
CA LYS A 116 -16.85 -4.99 -37.30
C LYS A 116 -15.76 -5.53 -38.23
N LYS A 117 -14.53 -5.00 -38.11
CA LYS A 117 -13.37 -5.44 -38.92
C LYS A 117 -12.99 -6.89 -38.63
N ALA A 118 -13.03 -7.32 -37.38
CA ALA A 118 -12.76 -8.69 -36.99
C ALA A 118 -13.82 -9.67 -37.53
N ARG A 119 -15.12 -9.34 -37.44
CA ARG A 119 -16.20 -10.14 -38.03
C ARG A 119 -16.12 -10.22 -39.56
N ALA A 120 -15.59 -9.19 -40.21
CA ALA A 120 -15.30 -9.18 -41.64
C ALA A 120 -14.01 -9.94 -42.03
N GLY A 121 -13.32 -10.57 -41.09
CA GLY A 121 -12.08 -11.33 -41.34
C GLY A 121 -10.84 -10.48 -41.59
N GLN A 122 -10.93 -9.15 -41.45
CA GLN A 122 -9.82 -8.22 -41.70
C GLN A 122 -8.80 -8.18 -40.55
N ILE A 123 -9.17 -8.64 -39.35
CA ILE A 123 -8.30 -8.73 -38.18
C ILE A 123 -8.29 -10.17 -37.69
N GLN A 124 -7.13 -10.83 -37.79
CA GLN A 124 -6.95 -12.18 -37.26
C GLN A 124 -6.59 -12.17 -35.78
N GLY A 125 -6.99 -13.22 -35.05
CA GLY A 125 -6.68 -13.39 -33.63
C GLY A 125 -7.34 -12.37 -32.69
N PHE A 126 -8.48 -11.77 -33.07
CA PHE A 126 -9.13 -10.78 -32.21
C PHE A 126 -9.75 -11.44 -30.96
N THR A 127 -9.30 -11.02 -29.77
CA THR A 127 -9.75 -11.56 -28.49
C THR A 127 -11.25 -11.35 -28.27
N GLY A 128 -11.97 -12.45 -28.03
CA GLY A 128 -13.43 -12.48 -27.88
C GLY A 128 -14.19 -12.92 -29.14
N ILE A 129 -13.55 -12.96 -30.31
CA ILE A 129 -14.15 -13.52 -31.54
C ILE A 129 -13.40 -14.76 -31.99
N ASN A 130 -12.14 -14.59 -32.43
CA ASN A 130 -11.33 -15.68 -33.00
C ASN A 130 -10.23 -16.16 -32.04
N GLN A 131 -10.07 -15.50 -30.88
CA GLN A 131 -9.16 -15.89 -29.82
C GLN A 131 -9.89 -15.84 -28.48
N ASN A 132 -9.70 -16.86 -27.64
CA ASN A 132 -10.33 -16.93 -26.33
C ASN A 132 -9.76 -15.89 -25.35
N TYR A 133 -10.60 -15.47 -24.41
CA TYR A 133 -10.19 -14.67 -23.24
C TYR A 133 -10.29 -15.55 -22.00
N GLU A 134 -9.17 -15.81 -21.35
CA GLU A 134 -9.14 -16.60 -20.12
C GLU A 134 -9.49 -15.67 -18.96
N ARG A 135 -10.71 -15.80 -18.44
CA ARG A 135 -11.18 -15.03 -17.28
C ARG A 135 -10.26 -15.29 -16.08
N PRO A 136 -9.87 -14.25 -15.30
CA PRO A 136 -9.13 -14.44 -14.06
C PRO A 136 -9.93 -15.29 -13.06
N GLU A 137 -9.28 -16.27 -12.43
CA GLU A 137 -9.91 -17.12 -11.42
C GLU A 137 -10.02 -16.39 -10.07
N ASN A 138 -8.96 -15.68 -9.67
CA ASN A 138 -8.86 -14.97 -8.39
C ASN A 138 -8.40 -13.51 -8.60
N PRO A 139 -9.20 -12.66 -9.28
CA PRO A 139 -8.87 -11.24 -9.40
C PRO A 139 -8.98 -10.54 -8.04
N ASP A 140 -8.13 -9.55 -7.78
CA ASP A 140 -8.20 -8.73 -6.57
C ASP A 140 -9.46 -7.85 -6.56
N LEU A 141 -9.95 -7.47 -7.74
CA LEU A 141 -11.18 -6.69 -7.92
C LEU A 141 -11.90 -7.09 -9.19
N VAL A 142 -13.23 -7.20 -9.14
CA VAL A 142 -14.08 -7.35 -10.32
C VAL A 142 -14.89 -6.06 -10.53
N LEU A 143 -14.75 -5.46 -11.71
CA LEU A 143 -15.44 -4.24 -12.12
C LEU A 143 -16.47 -4.57 -13.18
N LYS A 144 -17.75 -4.40 -12.87
CA LYS A 144 -18.85 -4.72 -13.79
C LYS A 144 -19.23 -3.50 -14.63
N ALA A 145 -18.38 -3.11 -15.56
CA ALA A 145 -18.54 -1.87 -16.33
C ALA A 145 -19.75 -1.83 -17.31
N SER A 146 -20.59 -2.88 -17.34
CA SER A 146 -21.92 -2.86 -17.97
C SER A 146 -23.06 -2.53 -17.00
N GLU A 147 -22.87 -2.73 -15.71
CA GLU A 147 -23.84 -2.50 -14.64
C GLU A 147 -23.50 -1.23 -13.85
N ASP A 148 -22.22 -1.03 -13.56
CA ASP A 148 -21.69 0.10 -12.82
C ASP A 148 -21.39 1.30 -13.74
N THR A 149 -21.57 2.50 -13.21
CA THR A 149 -21.04 3.74 -13.79
C THR A 149 -19.52 3.81 -13.66
N ILE A 150 -18.87 4.71 -14.41
CA ILE A 150 -17.42 4.94 -14.30
C ILE A 150 -17.06 5.35 -12.88
N ASP A 151 -17.81 6.28 -12.28
CA ASP A 151 -17.55 6.77 -10.91
C ASP A 151 -17.64 5.64 -9.88
N GLN A 152 -18.62 4.74 -10.02
CA GLN A 152 -18.73 3.55 -9.16
C GLN A 152 -17.54 2.59 -9.35
N CYS A 153 -17.07 2.40 -10.58
CA CYS A 153 -15.87 1.61 -10.85
C CYS A 153 -14.62 2.24 -10.23
N VAL A 154 -14.46 3.56 -10.36
CA VAL A 154 -13.36 4.33 -9.77
C VAL A 154 -13.38 4.18 -8.26
N GLN A 155 -14.53 4.39 -7.61
CA GLN A 155 -14.64 4.29 -6.16
C GLN A 155 -14.21 2.91 -5.65
N LYS A 156 -14.64 1.82 -6.31
CA LYS A 156 -14.22 0.46 -5.95
C LYS A 156 -12.70 0.26 -6.03
N VAL A 157 -12.03 0.86 -7.02
CA VAL A 157 -10.57 0.81 -7.14
C VAL A 157 -9.91 1.61 -6.02
N ILE A 158 -10.40 2.82 -5.75
CA ILE A 158 -9.87 3.69 -4.68
C ILE A 158 -10.03 3.05 -3.31
N ASP A 159 -11.20 2.47 -3.00
CA ASP A 159 -11.44 1.78 -1.74
C ASP A 159 -10.46 0.61 -1.52
N LEU A 160 -10.16 -0.13 -2.59
CA LEU A 160 -9.16 -1.20 -2.55
C LEU A 160 -7.73 -0.67 -2.33
N LEU A 161 -7.36 0.44 -2.98
CA LEU A 161 -6.05 1.07 -2.81
C LEU A 161 -5.86 1.60 -1.39
N ILE A 162 -6.86 2.29 -0.84
CA ILE A 162 -6.85 2.78 0.55
C ILE A 162 -6.64 1.62 1.52
N LYS A 163 -7.39 0.52 1.34
CA LYS A 163 -7.26 -0.69 2.18
C LYS A 163 -5.85 -1.31 2.15
N ARG A 164 -5.07 -1.09 1.09
CA ARG A 164 -3.73 -1.69 0.93
C ARG A 164 -2.57 -0.76 1.30
N VAL A 165 -2.74 0.55 1.16
CA VAL A 165 -1.67 1.53 1.39
C VAL A 165 -1.80 2.21 2.75
N SER A 166 -3.02 2.29 3.27
CA SER A 166 -3.26 3.03 4.49
C SER A 166 -3.21 2.17 5.74
N LEU A 167 -2.60 2.71 6.79
CA LEU A 167 -2.75 2.20 8.16
C LEU A 167 -4.10 2.64 8.79
N PHE A 168 -5.00 3.29 8.03
CA PHE A 168 -6.33 3.60 8.51
C PHE A 168 -7.15 2.31 8.68
N ILE A 169 -7.82 2.24 9.82
CA ILE A 169 -8.83 1.22 10.10
C ILE A 169 -10.00 1.44 9.13
N ASN A 170 -10.57 0.36 8.60
CA ASN A 170 -11.79 0.43 7.81
C ASN A 170 -12.94 1.04 8.64
N GLU A 171 -13.74 1.93 8.07
CA GLU A 171 -14.88 2.55 8.77
C GLU A 171 -15.86 1.51 9.34
N ASN A 172 -15.98 0.32 8.71
CA ASN A 172 -16.81 -0.77 9.23
C ASN A 172 -16.26 -1.40 10.52
N ASP A 173 -14.94 -1.40 10.70
CA ASP A 173 -14.27 -2.02 11.85
C ASP A 173 -14.06 -1.04 13.01
N LYS A 174 -14.19 0.27 12.73
CA LYS A 174 -14.00 1.37 13.68
C LYS A 174 -14.79 1.23 14.99
N PRO A 175 -16.07 0.80 15.04
CA PRO A 175 -16.76 0.61 16.31
C PRO A 175 -16.13 -0.46 17.19
N ASN A 176 -15.65 -1.56 16.58
CA ASN A 176 -15.01 -2.66 17.29
C ASN A 176 -13.62 -2.25 17.82
N GLU A 177 -12.85 -1.53 17.00
CA GLU A 177 -11.53 -1.04 17.40
C GLU A 177 -11.62 0.06 18.47
N LEU A 178 -12.64 0.93 18.45
CA LEU A 178 -12.90 1.88 19.54
C LEU A 178 -13.25 1.16 20.86
N LEU A 179 -14.03 0.09 20.78
CA LEU A 179 -14.34 -0.75 21.95
C LEU A 179 -13.08 -1.42 22.49
N ARG A 180 -12.22 -1.96 21.62
CA ARG A 180 -10.91 -2.52 21.98
C ARG A 180 -10.03 -1.47 22.64
N ALA A 181 -9.89 -0.30 22.04
CA ALA A 181 -9.08 0.80 22.56
C ALA A 181 -9.52 1.25 23.97
N SER A 182 -10.81 1.18 24.30
CA SER A 182 -11.30 1.52 25.65
C SER A 182 -10.75 0.63 26.78
N ARG A 183 -10.24 -0.56 26.43
CA ARG A 183 -9.74 -1.58 27.38
C ARG A 183 -8.21 -1.61 27.48
N LEU A 184 -7.52 -0.89 26.59
CA LEU A 184 -6.08 -0.89 26.48
C LEU A 184 -5.45 0.24 27.31
N PRO A 185 -4.20 0.09 27.77
CA PRO A 185 -3.44 1.21 28.31
C PRO A 185 -3.29 2.30 27.24
N SER A 186 -3.15 3.56 27.67
CA SER A 186 -2.99 4.68 26.76
C SER A 186 -1.82 5.57 27.13
N ILE A 187 -1.16 6.11 26.12
CA ILE A 187 -0.15 7.17 26.26
C ILE A 187 -0.64 8.44 25.55
N ASN A 188 -0.41 9.59 26.20
CA ASN A 188 -0.65 10.88 25.57
C ASN A 188 0.53 11.22 24.65
N ILE A 189 0.21 11.64 23.44
CA ILE A 189 1.18 12.03 22.42
C ILE A 189 1.18 13.55 22.24
N SER A 190 2.28 14.10 21.75
CA SER A 190 2.40 15.50 21.40
C SER A 190 1.78 15.81 20.03
N LYS A 191 1.69 17.10 19.69
CA LYS A 191 1.26 17.53 18.35
C LYS A 191 2.21 17.05 17.25
N VAL A 192 3.49 16.93 17.55
CA VAL A 192 4.51 16.48 16.59
C VAL A 192 4.35 15.00 16.33
N ASP A 193 4.06 14.22 17.36
CA ASP A 193 3.78 12.78 17.23
C ASP A 193 2.50 12.54 16.41
N LEU A 194 1.46 13.36 16.60
CA LEU A 194 0.25 13.31 15.77
C LEU A 194 0.57 13.54 14.28
N GLN A 195 1.48 14.46 13.97
CA GLN A 195 1.91 14.71 12.59
C GLN A 195 2.68 13.51 12.03
N TRP A 196 3.51 12.84 12.85
CA TRP A 196 4.17 11.60 12.44
C TRP A 196 3.21 10.43 12.23
N ILE A 197 2.16 10.33 13.04
CA ILE A 197 1.07 9.37 12.82
C ILE A 197 0.43 9.64 11.46
N GLN A 198 0.13 10.89 11.12
CA GLN A 198 -0.42 11.23 9.81
C GLN A 198 0.51 10.79 8.65
N VAL A 199 1.81 11.07 8.76
CA VAL A 199 2.82 10.64 7.79
C VAL A 199 2.80 9.12 7.59
N LEU A 200 2.72 8.36 8.69
CA LEU A 200 2.62 6.90 8.66
C LEU A 200 1.30 6.43 8.05
N SER A 201 0.17 6.96 8.50
CA SER A 201 -1.18 6.52 8.07
C SER A 201 -1.49 6.80 6.61
N GLU A 202 -0.94 7.87 6.05
CA GLU A 202 -1.07 8.23 4.63
C GLU A 202 -0.06 7.49 3.74
N GLY A 203 0.85 6.69 4.31
CA GLY A 203 1.77 5.84 3.56
C GLY A 203 3.04 6.53 3.05
N TRP A 204 3.30 7.80 3.42
CA TRP A 204 4.51 8.55 3.04
C TRP A 204 5.82 7.87 3.46
N ALA A 205 5.74 7.01 4.47
CA ALA A 205 6.85 6.26 5.03
C ALA A 205 6.85 4.76 4.66
N THR A 206 6.10 4.38 3.63
CA THR A 206 6.07 2.99 3.12
C THR A 206 7.50 2.51 2.86
N PRO A 207 7.90 1.30 3.30
CA PRO A 207 7.04 0.20 3.74
C PRO A 207 6.84 0.06 5.26
N LEU A 208 7.09 1.12 6.05
CA LEU A 208 6.88 1.05 7.50
C LEU A 208 5.42 0.73 7.83
N LYS A 209 5.22 -0.20 8.76
CA LYS A 209 3.90 -0.59 9.28
C LYS A 209 3.49 0.20 10.52
N GLY A 210 4.29 1.17 10.92
CA GLY A 210 4.12 1.96 12.14
C GLY A 210 5.42 2.66 12.52
N PHE A 211 5.54 3.06 13.79
CA PHE A 211 6.79 3.64 14.29
C PHE A 211 7.92 2.61 14.22
N MET A 212 9.11 3.06 13.81
CA MET A 212 10.26 2.18 13.58
C MET A 212 10.58 1.32 14.79
N ARG A 213 10.71 0.01 14.53
CA ARG A 213 11.34 -0.96 15.42
C ARG A 213 12.83 -0.67 15.59
N GLU A 214 13.48 -1.22 16.62
CA GLU A 214 14.90 -0.97 16.91
C GLU A 214 15.78 -1.33 15.70
N THR A 215 15.47 -2.44 15.04
CA THR A 215 16.20 -2.87 13.83
C THR A 215 16.07 -1.85 12.70
N GLU A 216 14.85 -1.37 12.43
CA GLU A 216 14.57 -0.38 11.39
C GLU A 216 15.21 0.98 11.73
N TYR A 217 15.15 1.39 12.99
CA TYR A 217 15.79 2.59 13.50
C TYR A 217 17.31 2.55 13.29
N LEU A 218 17.96 1.45 13.68
CA LEU A 218 19.41 1.27 13.52
C LEU A 218 19.81 1.26 12.05
N GLN A 219 19.04 0.59 11.19
CA GLN A 219 19.28 0.61 9.75
C GLN A 219 19.16 2.03 9.18
N CYS A 220 18.12 2.76 9.59
CA CYS A 220 17.88 4.14 9.17
C CYS A 220 19.04 5.07 9.56
N ILE A 221 19.45 5.10 10.83
CA ILE A 221 20.48 6.05 11.28
C ILE A 221 21.89 5.72 10.75
N ASN A 222 22.17 4.45 10.46
CA ASN A 222 23.50 4.03 10.00
C ASN A 222 23.63 4.00 8.47
N PHE A 223 22.58 3.59 7.77
CA PHE A 223 22.62 3.36 6.32
C PHE A 223 21.73 4.30 5.52
N GLY A 224 20.83 5.05 6.18
CA GLY A 224 19.81 5.83 5.50
C GLY A 224 18.83 4.96 4.70
N MET A 225 18.71 3.68 5.07
CA MET A 225 17.93 2.69 4.34
C MET A 225 17.26 1.72 5.31
N LEU A 226 16.16 1.09 4.88
CA LEU A 226 15.57 -0.09 5.52
C LEU A 226 15.90 -1.33 4.69
N VAL A 227 16.13 -2.45 5.39
CA VAL A 227 16.43 -3.76 4.80
C VAL A 227 15.37 -4.75 5.28
N ASN A 228 14.25 -4.78 4.56
CA ASN A 228 13.11 -5.68 4.80
C ASN A 228 12.94 -6.59 3.56
N GLY A 229 13.93 -7.43 3.28
CA GLY A 229 13.98 -8.25 2.05
C GLY A 229 14.46 -7.49 0.80
N LYS A 230 14.30 -6.16 0.77
CA LYS A 230 14.85 -5.24 -0.24
C LYS A 230 15.34 -3.95 0.44
N TRP A 231 16.20 -3.21 -0.27
CA TRP A 231 16.68 -1.90 0.15
C TRP A 231 15.63 -0.83 -0.17
N HIS A 232 15.17 -0.12 0.86
CA HIS A 232 14.29 1.05 0.73
C HIS A 232 15.02 2.28 1.25
N ASN A 233 14.97 3.40 0.51
CA ASN A 233 15.52 4.66 1.02
C ASN A 233 14.65 5.13 2.19
N GLN A 234 15.28 5.32 3.35
CA GLN A 234 14.63 5.90 4.51
C GLN A 234 15.70 6.53 5.39
N THR A 235 15.92 7.82 5.19
CA THR A 235 17.04 8.57 5.78
C THR A 235 16.68 9.27 7.10
N ILE A 236 15.40 9.36 7.43
CA ILE A 236 14.91 10.06 8.61
C ILE A 236 14.21 9.06 9.54
N PRO A 237 14.62 8.98 10.82
CA PRO A 237 13.96 8.12 11.80
C PRO A 237 12.54 8.59 12.10
N ILE A 238 11.57 7.70 11.90
CA ILE A 238 10.16 7.92 12.27
C ILE A 238 9.88 7.13 13.53
N THR A 239 9.95 7.82 14.67
CA THR A 239 9.95 7.20 15.99
C THR A 239 9.02 7.93 16.94
N LEU A 240 8.46 7.20 17.91
CA LEU A 240 7.68 7.75 19.01
C LEU A 240 8.51 7.69 20.29
N ALA A 241 8.76 8.84 20.92
CA ALA A 241 9.55 8.91 22.16
C ALA A 241 8.63 8.85 23.39
N ILE A 242 9.04 8.07 24.40
CA ILE A 242 8.31 7.92 25.66
C ILE A 242 9.23 8.16 26.87
N THR A 243 8.65 8.67 27.95
CA THR A 243 9.35 8.94 29.22
C THR A 243 9.65 7.65 30.00
N ASN A 244 10.54 7.75 31.00
CA ASN A 244 10.80 6.65 31.94
C ASN A 244 9.52 6.20 32.66
N GLU A 245 8.66 7.13 33.05
CA GLU A 245 7.37 6.84 33.69
C GLU A 245 6.43 6.06 32.76
N GLN A 246 6.27 6.51 31.52
CA GLN A 246 5.46 5.82 30.51
C GLN A 246 6.00 4.40 30.24
N LYS A 247 7.32 4.25 30.10
CA LYS A 247 7.94 2.93 29.95
C LYS A 247 7.62 2.03 31.15
N SER A 248 7.85 2.52 32.37
CA SER A 248 7.57 1.74 33.59
C SER A 248 6.12 1.31 33.67
N ASN A 249 5.18 2.20 33.36
CA ASN A 249 3.75 1.88 33.35
C ASN A 249 3.40 0.79 32.32
N LEU A 250 3.99 0.85 31.13
CA LEU A 250 3.78 -0.18 30.09
C LEU A 250 4.41 -1.53 30.49
N THR A 251 5.63 -1.52 31.03
CA THR A 251 6.34 -2.74 31.47
C THR A 251 5.72 -3.39 32.72
N LEU A 252 5.10 -2.62 33.62
CA LEU A 252 4.37 -3.16 34.76
C LEU A 252 3.12 -3.94 34.32
N ILE A 253 2.42 -3.45 33.29
CA ILE A 253 1.27 -4.11 32.69
C ILE A 253 1.70 -5.41 31.99
N GLU A 254 2.89 -5.44 31.38
CA GLU A 254 3.46 -6.66 30.79
C GLU A 254 3.79 -7.75 31.82
N ASN A 255 4.32 -7.36 33.00
CA ASN A 255 4.79 -8.31 34.03
C ASN A 255 3.73 -8.65 35.09
N GLY A 256 2.59 -7.95 35.10
CA GLY A 256 1.54 -8.08 36.12
C GLY A 256 0.15 -7.88 35.54
N GLY A 257 -0.47 -8.99 35.10
CA GLY A 257 -1.86 -9.04 34.62
C GLY A 257 -2.50 -10.42 34.74
N ASP A 258 -1.98 -11.29 35.60
CA ASP A 258 -2.39 -12.69 35.78
C ASP A 258 -3.64 -12.83 36.68
N SER A 259 -4.70 -12.07 36.40
CA SER A 259 -5.99 -12.25 37.10
C SER A 259 -7.23 -12.08 36.22
N LYS A 260 -7.08 -11.88 34.90
CA LYS A 260 -8.21 -11.89 33.94
C LYS A 260 -8.20 -13.05 32.95
N CYS A 261 -7.15 -13.87 32.92
CA CYS A 261 -7.00 -14.98 31.96
C CYS A 261 -7.30 -16.37 32.55
N ASN A 262 -7.70 -16.46 33.82
CA ASN A 262 -8.11 -17.72 34.44
C ASN A 262 -9.45 -18.18 33.85
N GLY A 263 -9.37 -18.89 32.70
CA GLY A 263 -10.51 -19.50 32.02
C GLY A 263 -10.51 -19.48 30.50
N LEU A 264 -9.50 -18.89 29.83
CA LEU A 264 -9.45 -18.81 28.36
C LEU A 264 -8.65 -19.97 27.75
N ASP A 265 -9.02 -20.41 26.54
CA ASP A 265 -8.37 -21.54 25.85
C ASP A 265 -6.94 -21.17 25.37
N LYS A 266 -6.06 -22.17 25.21
CA LYS A 266 -4.63 -21.94 24.89
C LYS A 266 -4.38 -21.09 23.64
N HIS A 267 -5.26 -21.15 22.65
CA HIS A 267 -5.17 -20.34 21.43
C HIS A 267 -5.55 -18.87 21.67
N GLU A 268 -6.49 -18.62 22.59
CA GLU A 268 -6.88 -17.27 23.04
C GLU A 268 -5.82 -16.66 23.96
N GLN A 269 -5.08 -17.49 24.72
CA GLN A 269 -3.95 -17.06 25.54
C GLN A 269 -2.75 -16.59 24.70
N GLU A 270 -2.51 -17.20 23.53
CA GLU A 270 -1.47 -16.77 22.59
C GLU A 270 -1.83 -15.47 21.85
N GLU A 271 -3.11 -15.20 21.57
CA GLU A 271 -3.58 -13.90 21.06
C GLU A 271 -3.62 -12.80 22.15
N ALA A 272 -3.82 -13.18 23.42
CA ALA A 272 -4.04 -12.25 24.55
C ALA A 272 -2.81 -11.49 25.05
N ILE A 273 -1.60 -11.74 24.52
CA ILE A 273 -0.38 -11.01 24.90
C ILE A 273 0.25 -10.31 23.67
N LYS A 274 -0.57 -9.79 22.75
CA LYS A 274 -0.07 -8.74 21.84
C LYS A 274 0.04 -7.43 22.61
N LYS A 275 1.27 -6.99 22.88
CA LYS A 275 1.61 -5.70 23.49
C LYS A 275 0.95 -4.58 22.69
N SER A 276 -0.17 -4.06 23.18
CA SER A 276 -0.99 -3.06 22.48
C SER A 276 -1.15 -1.82 23.36
N VAL A 277 -1.01 -0.63 22.80
CA VAL A 277 -1.18 0.64 23.51
C VAL A 277 -1.92 1.66 22.67
N VAL A 278 -2.81 2.43 23.29
CA VAL A 278 -3.58 3.48 22.63
C VAL A 278 -2.81 4.80 22.64
N LEU A 279 -2.75 5.44 21.48
CA LEU A 279 -2.16 6.78 21.31
C LEU A 279 -3.28 7.83 21.39
N LYS A 280 -3.19 8.72 22.38
CA LYS A 280 -4.18 9.79 22.61
C LYS A 280 -3.62 11.17 22.39
N TYR A 281 -4.36 12.01 21.66
CA TYR A 281 -4.07 13.43 21.53
C TYR A 281 -5.28 14.25 21.97
N ASN A 282 -5.10 15.15 22.94
CA ASN A 282 -6.19 15.94 23.54
C ASN A 282 -7.39 15.05 23.96
N ASP A 283 -7.13 13.98 24.70
CA ASP A 283 -8.09 12.96 25.17
C ASP A 283 -8.83 12.16 24.08
N LYS A 284 -8.55 12.43 22.80
CA LYS A 284 -9.09 11.66 21.67
C LYS A 284 -8.19 10.47 21.38
N ILE A 285 -8.81 9.32 21.15
CA ILE A 285 -8.14 8.12 20.63
C ILE A 285 -7.78 8.41 19.18
N ILE A 286 -6.49 8.34 18.86
CA ILE A 286 -5.96 8.59 17.51
C ILE A 286 -5.61 7.29 16.82
N ALA A 287 -4.86 6.41 17.49
CA ALA A 287 -4.38 5.15 16.92
C ALA A 287 -4.14 4.09 18.01
N ILE A 288 -3.95 2.84 17.60
CA ILE A 288 -3.52 1.73 18.45
C ILE A 288 -2.15 1.28 17.93
N LEU A 289 -1.16 1.14 18.80
CA LEU A 289 0.15 0.60 18.47
C LEU A 289 0.24 -0.83 19.01
N ASP A 290 0.19 -1.80 18.10
CA ASP A 290 0.20 -3.23 18.34
C ASP A 290 1.60 -3.83 18.23
N ASP A 291 1.80 -4.94 18.94
CA ASP A 291 3.06 -5.69 18.98
C ASP A 291 4.28 -4.78 19.22
N TYR A 292 4.16 -3.86 20.18
CA TYR A 292 5.19 -2.84 20.38
C TYR A 292 6.45 -3.40 21.05
N GLU A 293 7.57 -2.76 20.80
CA GLU A 293 8.83 -2.92 21.52
C GLU A 293 9.36 -1.57 21.99
N ILE A 294 10.12 -1.57 23.09
CA ILE A 294 10.68 -0.36 23.70
C ILE A 294 12.20 -0.49 23.75
N PHE A 295 12.91 0.47 23.16
CA PHE A 295 14.37 0.49 23.08
C PHE A 295 14.95 1.87 23.41
N ALA A 296 16.25 1.97 23.64
CA ALA A 296 16.88 3.18 24.17
C ALA A 296 16.92 4.32 23.14
N HIS A 297 16.50 5.52 23.54
CA HIS A 297 16.65 6.72 22.72
C HIS A 297 18.02 7.34 22.97
N ARG A 298 19.05 6.85 22.26
CA ARG A 298 20.40 7.42 22.30
C ARG A 298 20.45 8.77 21.57
N LYS A 299 19.92 9.82 22.21
CA LYS A 299 19.62 11.14 21.61
C LYS A 299 20.83 11.81 20.96
N GLU A 300 21.99 11.78 21.61
CA GLU A 300 23.22 12.37 21.08
C GLU A 300 23.71 11.64 19.82
N GLU A 301 23.71 10.31 19.86
CA GLU A 301 24.04 9.46 18.71
C GLU A 301 23.06 9.70 17.55
N ARG A 302 21.76 9.76 17.83
CA ARG A 302 20.72 10.11 16.85
C ARG A 302 21.00 11.45 16.19
N ALA A 303 21.24 12.49 17.00
CA ALA A 303 21.48 13.84 16.50
C ALA A 303 22.74 13.90 15.63
N ALA A 304 23.84 13.30 16.09
CA ALA A 304 25.09 13.21 15.34
C ALA A 304 24.91 12.46 14.01
N SER A 305 24.18 11.34 13.99
CA SER A 305 23.98 10.55 12.78
C SER A 305 23.07 11.24 11.76
N VAL A 306 21.96 11.84 12.20
CA VAL A 306 20.95 12.44 11.31
C VAL A 306 21.35 13.85 10.88
N PHE A 307 21.77 14.70 11.80
CA PHE A 307 22.04 16.13 11.54
C PHE A 307 23.52 16.45 11.36
N LYS A 308 24.42 15.48 11.57
CA LYS A 308 25.88 15.67 11.56
C LYS A 308 26.37 16.73 12.57
N THR A 309 25.57 17.00 13.59
CA THR A 309 25.87 17.90 14.70
C THR A 309 25.00 17.54 15.90
N THR A 310 25.45 17.89 17.09
CA THR A 310 24.71 17.73 18.37
C THR A 310 24.35 19.08 18.99
N ASN A 311 24.43 20.16 18.20
CA ASN A 311 24.19 21.52 18.69
C ASN A 311 22.73 21.74 19.10
N ASN A 312 22.50 21.96 20.40
CA ASN A 312 21.18 22.23 20.99
C ASN A 312 20.54 23.56 20.54
N GLY A 313 21.26 24.42 19.84
CA GLY A 313 20.71 25.59 19.17
C GLY A 313 19.84 25.24 17.95
N HIS A 314 19.98 24.04 17.37
CA HIS A 314 19.15 23.59 16.26
C HIS A 314 17.75 23.17 16.77
N PRO A 315 16.64 23.73 16.26
CA PRO A 315 15.29 23.46 16.77
C PRO A 315 14.92 21.97 16.83
N SER A 316 15.18 21.21 15.77
CA SER A 316 14.88 19.78 15.74
C SER A 316 15.75 18.93 16.67
N ILE A 317 17.02 19.32 16.89
CA ILE A 317 17.89 18.62 17.85
C ILE A 317 17.41 18.89 19.26
N ARG A 318 17.05 20.15 19.56
CA ARG A 318 16.46 20.51 20.84
C ARG A 318 15.20 19.69 21.14
N MET A 319 14.30 19.53 20.17
CA MET A 319 13.12 18.68 20.32
C MET A 319 13.47 17.21 20.63
N ILE A 320 14.51 16.66 20.00
CA ILE A 320 15.01 15.30 20.30
C ILE A 320 15.55 15.23 21.74
N MET A 321 16.36 16.21 22.15
CA MET A 321 16.95 16.25 23.48
C MET A 321 15.89 16.37 24.58
N ASP A 322 14.88 17.21 24.36
CA ASP A 322 13.77 17.49 25.27
C ASP A 322 12.72 16.35 25.31
N SER A 323 12.81 15.37 24.39
CA SER A 323 11.87 14.23 24.33
C SER A 323 12.18 13.12 25.35
N GLY A 324 11.43 12.02 25.34
CA GLY A 324 11.66 10.87 26.22
C GLY A 324 12.97 10.11 25.94
N ASP A 325 13.47 9.39 26.95
CA ASP A 325 14.73 8.61 26.89
C ASP A 325 14.56 7.23 26.24
N TRP A 326 13.33 6.87 25.88
CA TRP A 326 12.99 5.60 25.22
C TRP A 326 12.23 5.86 23.93
N LEU A 327 12.39 4.97 22.98
CA LEU A 327 11.60 4.89 21.77
C LEU A 327 10.69 3.68 21.85
N ILE A 328 9.48 3.81 21.31
CA ILE A 328 8.52 2.73 21.15
C ILE A 328 8.24 2.54 19.65
N GLY A 329 8.44 1.32 19.17
CA GLY A 329 8.20 0.91 17.78
C GLY A 329 7.19 -0.22 17.72
N GLY A 330 6.42 -0.36 16.64
CA GLY A 330 5.34 -1.34 16.55
C GLY A 330 4.49 -1.18 15.30
N GLN A 331 3.40 -1.94 15.21
CA GLN A 331 2.42 -1.87 14.13
C GLN A 331 1.35 -0.85 14.51
N LEU A 332 1.21 0.21 13.71
CA LEU A 332 0.26 1.31 13.94
C LEU A 332 -1.05 1.06 13.20
#